data_AF-A0A8T4JAE5-F1
#
_entry.id   AF-A0A8T4JAE5-F1
#
_cell.length_a   1.000
_cell.length_b   1.000
_cell.length_c   1.000
_cell.angle_alpha   90.00
_cell.angle_beta   90.00
_cell.angle_gamma   90.00
#
_symmetry.space_group_name_H-M   'P 1'
#
loop_
_entity.id
_entity.type
_entity.pdbx_description
1 polymer ?
#
loop_
_entity_poly.entity_id
_entity_poly.type
_entity_poly.pdbx_seq_one_letter_code
_entity_poly.pdbx_strand_id
1 'polypeptide(L)'
;MTEVEDEYVELNADPDFSGSESKIMVRPFTIEDFSDIKPILDCLREGYTICLLNIKPLKEKDLVELKRSINKLKKTCDAIEGDIAGFGDDYIVITPSFAKIYRTQTSDLEE
;
A
#
# COMPACT_ATOMS: atom_id res chain seq x y z
N MET A 1 -18.93 37.74 49.22
CA MET A 1 -19.97 37.58 48.18
C MET A 1 -19.37 38.16 46.91
N THR A 2 -19.02 37.44 45.87
CA THR A 2 -19.25 36.04 45.52
C THR A 2 -18.24 35.72 44.41
N GLU A 3 -17.50 34.63 44.62
CA GLU A 3 -16.88 33.66 43.68
C GLU A 3 -16.34 34.17 42.33
N VAL A 4 -15.01 34.22 42.14
CA VAL A 4 -14.14 33.18 41.54
C VAL A 4 -14.82 32.27 40.51
N GLU A 5 -14.39 32.39 39.26
CA GLU A 5 -14.19 31.28 38.32
C GLU A 5 -13.35 31.83 37.14
N ASP A 6 -12.05 32.03 37.40
CA ASP A 6 -11.06 31.84 36.34
C ASP A 6 -11.22 30.40 35.89
N GLU A 7 -11.94 30.19 34.79
CA GLU A 7 -12.09 28.91 34.11
C GLU A 7 -10.71 28.50 33.59
N TYR A 8 -9.90 27.97 34.49
CA TYR A 8 -8.71 27.20 34.15
C TYR A 8 -9.21 26.02 33.34
N VAL A 9 -9.17 26.16 32.03
CA VAL A 9 -9.14 25.01 31.15
C VAL A 9 -7.85 24.29 31.50
N GLU A 10 -7.96 23.28 32.36
CA GLU A 10 -6.98 22.21 32.40
C GLU A 10 -6.87 21.71 30.97
N LEU A 11 -5.80 22.12 30.29
CA LEU A 11 -5.28 21.40 29.15
C LEU A 11 -4.96 20.01 29.70
N ASN A 12 -5.96 19.13 29.68
CA ASN A 12 -5.72 17.72 29.49
C ASN A 12 -4.92 17.66 28.20
N ALA A 13 -3.60 17.74 28.35
CA ALA A 13 -2.70 17.14 27.42
C ALA A 13 -3.02 15.65 27.51
N ASP A 14 -4.09 15.23 26.82
CA ASP A 14 -4.29 13.84 26.48
C ASP A 14 -2.93 13.38 25.94
N PRO A 15 -2.23 12.48 26.64
CA PRO A 15 -0.97 11.95 26.16
C PRO A 15 -1.18 11.02 24.95
N ASP A 16 -2.34 11.08 24.29
CA ASP A 16 -2.60 10.47 22.98
C ASP A 16 -1.92 11.21 21.82
N PHE A 17 -1.07 12.21 22.10
CA PHE A 17 0.04 12.56 21.21
C PHE A 17 1.29 11.70 21.43
N SER A 18 1.17 10.58 22.13
CA SER A 18 2.11 9.47 22.10
C SER A 18 1.42 8.22 21.54
N GLY A 19 1.73 7.84 20.30
CA GLY A 19 1.53 6.44 19.88
C GLY A 19 0.49 6.13 18.81
N SER A 20 0.47 6.85 17.69
CA SER A 20 0.15 6.14 16.43
C SER A 20 1.44 5.64 15.82
N GLU A 21 1.95 4.49 16.28
CA GLU A 21 2.70 3.62 15.36
C GLU A 21 1.77 3.44 14.16
N SER A 22 2.07 4.10 13.02
CA SER A 22 1.30 3.94 11.80
C SER A 22 1.36 2.47 11.41
N LYS A 23 0.40 1.67 11.90
CA LYS A 23 0.36 0.24 11.68
C LYS A 23 0.24 0.04 10.18
N ILE A 24 1.29 -0.48 9.59
CA ILE A 24 1.34 -0.79 8.17
C ILE A 24 0.26 -1.83 7.90
N MET A 25 -0.74 -1.46 7.10
CA MET A 25 -1.83 -2.36 6.74
C MET A 25 -1.43 -3.13 5.49
N VAL A 26 -1.58 -4.45 5.50
CA VAL A 26 -1.46 -5.27 4.28
C VAL A 26 -2.86 -5.57 3.80
N ARG A 27 -3.21 -5.09 2.59
CA ARG A 27 -4.53 -5.30 2.00
C ARG A 27 -4.41 -6.17 0.75
N PRO A 28 -5.04 -7.36 0.74
CA PRO A 28 -5.15 -8.16 -0.46
C PRO A 28 -6.21 -7.58 -1.39
N PHE A 29 -5.93 -7.64 -2.68
CA PHE A 29 -6.77 -7.18 -3.77
C PHE A 29 -6.75 -8.26 -4.86
N THR A 30 -7.87 -8.43 -5.54
CA THR A 30 -7.97 -9.29 -6.72
C THR A 30 -8.26 -8.39 -7.91
N ILE A 31 -7.49 -8.56 -8.99
CA ILE A 31 -7.73 -7.82 -10.23
C ILE A 31 -8.49 -8.74 -11.17
N GLU A 32 -9.79 -8.50 -11.33
CA GLU A 32 -10.64 -9.22 -12.29
C GLU A 32 -10.82 -8.40 -13.58
N ASP A 33 -10.83 -7.07 -13.45
CA ASP A 33 -11.00 -6.12 -14.54
C ASP A 33 -10.15 -4.85 -14.33
N PHE A 34 -9.96 -4.06 -15.40
CA PHE A 34 -9.23 -2.77 -15.33
C PHE A 34 -9.77 -1.77 -14.28
N SER A 35 -11.04 -1.91 -13.87
CA SER A 35 -11.66 -1.07 -12.85
C SER A 35 -11.03 -1.22 -11.46
N ASP A 36 -10.51 -2.42 -11.14
CA ASP A 36 -9.93 -2.75 -9.84
C ASP A 36 -8.62 -2.02 -9.57
N ILE A 37 -8.00 -1.46 -10.61
CA ILE A 37 -6.78 -0.64 -10.47
C ILE A 37 -7.04 0.63 -9.65
N LYS A 38 -8.23 1.25 -9.79
CA LYS A 38 -8.55 2.52 -9.13
C LYS A 38 -8.37 2.45 -7.60
N PRO A 39 -9.02 1.53 -6.87
CA PRO A 39 -8.85 1.44 -5.43
C PRO A 39 -7.41 1.11 -5.00
N ILE A 40 -6.66 0.35 -5.81
CA ILE A 40 -5.25 0.06 -5.55
C ILE A 40 -4.43 1.35 -5.63
N LEU A 41 -4.67 2.19 -6.64
CA LEU A 41 -3.98 3.47 -6.79
C LEU A 41 -4.27 4.43 -5.65
N ASP A 42 -5.52 4.47 -5.15
CA ASP A 42 -5.86 5.29 -3.99
C ASP A 42 -5.14 4.80 -2.73
N CYS A 43 -5.11 3.48 -2.48
CA CYS A 43 -4.34 2.92 -1.36
C CYS A 43 -2.82 3.17 -1.47
N LEU A 44 -2.27 3.21 -2.69
CA LEU A 44 -0.86 3.55 -2.91
C LEU A 44 -0.57 5.03 -2.62
N ARG A 45 -1.52 5.93 -2.90
CA ARG A 45 -1.39 7.37 -2.58
C ARG A 45 -1.57 7.67 -1.10
N GLU A 46 -2.41 6.90 -0.43
CA GLU A 46 -2.56 6.95 1.03
C GLU A 46 -1.21 6.69 1.72
N GLY A 47 -0.41 5.77 1.19
CA GLY A 47 1.00 5.66 1.55
C GLY A 47 1.28 4.96 2.90
N TYR A 48 0.28 4.31 3.49
CA TYR A 48 0.40 3.49 4.72
C TYR A 48 -0.02 2.01 4.50
N THR A 49 -0.35 1.64 3.27
CA THR A 49 -0.89 0.32 2.93
C THR A 49 0.00 -0.41 1.92
N ILE A 50 0.36 -1.66 2.22
CA ILE A 50 0.98 -2.59 1.27
C ILE A 50 -0.12 -3.33 0.52
N CYS A 51 -0.05 -3.33 -0.80
CA CYS A 51 -1.04 -3.95 -1.67
C CYS A 51 -0.55 -5.31 -2.16
N LEU A 52 -1.32 -6.37 -1.91
CA LEU A 52 -1.05 -7.70 -2.44
C LEU A 52 -2.10 -8.04 -3.51
N LEU A 53 -1.65 -8.14 -4.75
CA LEU A 53 -2.50 -8.22 -5.93
C LEU A 53 -2.53 -9.64 -6.47
N ASN A 54 -3.72 -10.24 -6.50
CA ASN A 54 -3.97 -11.46 -7.25
C ASN A 54 -4.31 -11.11 -8.70
N ILE A 55 -3.41 -11.45 -9.62
CA ILE A 55 -3.56 -11.21 -11.06
C ILE A 55 -4.09 -12.43 -11.81
N LYS A 56 -4.29 -13.57 -11.14
CA LYS A 56 -4.73 -14.82 -11.78
C LYS A 56 -5.98 -14.66 -12.66
N PRO A 57 -7.10 -14.07 -12.19
CA PRO A 57 -8.31 -13.98 -13.01
C PRO A 57 -8.12 -13.09 -14.25
N LEU A 58 -7.43 -11.94 -14.12
CA LEU A 58 -7.12 -11.10 -15.27
C LEU A 58 -6.11 -11.75 -16.22
N LYS A 59 -5.13 -12.51 -15.71
CA LYS A 59 -4.12 -13.23 -16.49
C LYS A 59 -4.75 -14.30 -17.39
N GLU A 60 -5.73 -15.04 -16.87
CA GLU A 60 -6.46 -16.07 -17.62
C GLU A 60 -7.46 -15.46 -18.62
N LYS A 61 -8.02 -14.30 -18.29
CA LYS A 61 -9.03 -13.61 -19.11
C LYS A 61 -8.40 -12.82 -20.26
N ASP A 62 -7.47 -11.91 -19.97
CA ASP A 62 -6.87 -11.00 -20.94
C ASP A 62 -5.46 -10.54 -20.55
N LEU A 63 -4.46 -11.11 -21.21
CA LEU A 63 -3.04 -10.76 -21.02
C LEU A 63 -2.70 -9.33 -21.47
N VAL A 64 -3.44 -8.77 -22.43
CA VAL A 64 -3.21 -7.41 -22.94
C VAL A 64 -3.67 -6.39 -21.91
N GLU A 65 -4.85 -6.61 -21.33
CA GLU A 65 -5.37 -5.79 -20.24
C GLU A 65 -4.49 -5.88 -18.99
N LEU A 66 -4.02 -7.08 -18.63
CA LEU A 66 -3.07 -7.26 -17.54
C LEU A 66 -1.80 -6.43 -17.73
N LYS A 67 -1.15 -6.51 -18.90
CA LYS A 67 0.06 -5.74 -19.19
C LYS A 67 -0.18 -4.24 -19.07
N ARG A 68 -1.33 -3.75 -19.56
CA ARG A 68 -1.71 -2.35 -19.45
C ARG A 68 -1.91 -1.92 -17.99
N SER A 69 -2.52 -2.81 -17.20
CA SER A 69 -2.80 -2.60 -15.78
C SER A 69 -1.51 -2.49 -14.96
N ILE A 70 -0.60 -3.45 -15.15
CA ILE A 70 0.72 -3.47 -14.53
C ILE A 70 1.53 -2.21 -14.92
N ASN A 71 1.48 -1.79 -16.19
CA ASN A 71 2.19 -0.59 -16.62
C ASN A 71 1.71 0.67 -15.89
N LYS A 72 0.39 0.76 -15.64
CA LYS A 72 -0.20 1.88 -14.91
C LYS A 72 0.20 1.86 -13.44
N LEU A 73 0.12 0.70 -12.79
CA LEU A 73 0.56 0.51 -11.41
C LEU A 73 2.05 0.84 -11.25
N LYS A 74 2.89 0.39 -12.18
CA LYS A 74 4.33 0.68 -12.19
C LYS A 74 4.62 2.18 -12.29
N LYS A 75 3.94 2.91 -13.18
CA LYS A 75 4.10 4.38 -13.31
C LYS A 75 3.71 5.12 -12.03
N THR A 76 2.64 4.67 -11.35
CA THR A 76 2.24 5.28 -10.08
C THR A 76 3.19 4.91 -8.96
N CYS A 77 3.64 3.66 -8.90
CA CYS A 77 4.64 3.19 -7.95
C CYS A 77 5.95 4.00 -8.06
N ASP A 78 6.41 4.25 -9.28
CA ASP A 78 7.59 5.08 -9.57
C ASP A 78 7.40 6.53 -9.08
N ALA A 79 6.21 7.10 -9.29
CA ALA A 79 5.87 8.46 -8.85
C ALA A 79 5.80 8.63 -7.32
N ILE A 80 5.53 7.55 -6.57
CA ILE A 80 5.50 7.55 -5.10
C ILE A 80 6.79 7.00 -4.49
N GLU A 81 7.82 6.73 -5.29
CA GLU A 81 9.07 6.09 -4.88
C GLU A 81 8.85 4.75 -4.15
N GLY A 82 7.80 4.02 -4.54
CA GLY A 82 7.47 2.70 -4.02
C GLY A 82 8.23 1.56 -4.72
N ASP A 83 8.05 0.34 -4.23
CA ASP A 83 8.62 -0.87 -4.83
C ASP A 83 7.50 -1.81 -5.34
N ILE A 84 7.78 -2.50 -6.44
CA ILE A 84 6.86 -3.42 -7.09
C ILE A 84 7.58 -4.70 -7.48
N ALA A 85 7.12 -5.84 -6.96
CA ALA A 85 7.69 -7.14 -7.25
C ALA A 85 6.61 -8.17 -7.58
N GLY A 86 6.90 -9.05 -8.55
CA GLY A 86 6.12 -10.25 -8.76
C GLY A 86 6.43 -11.27 -7.67
N PHE A 87 5.38 -11.81 -7.05
CA PHE A 87 5.48 -12.91 -6.11
C PHE A 87 4.93 -14.18 -6.77
N GLY A 88 5.82 -14.97 -7.35
CA GLY A 88 5.45 -16.13 -8.18
C GLY A 88 4.77 -15.71 -9.50
N ASP A 89 3.90 -16.59 -10.00
CA ASP A 89 3.23 -16.42 -11.29
C ASP A 89 1.92 -15.63 -11.24
N ASP A 90 1.27 -15.62 -10.08
CA ASP A 90 -0.13 -15.19 -9.93
C ASP A 90 -0.30 -13.99 -9.01
N TYR A 91 0.74 -13.59 -8.28
CA TYR A 91 0.67 -12.47 -7.34
C TYR A 91 1.69 -11.38 -7.65
N ILE A 92 1.31 -10.14 -7.35
CA ILE A 92 2.18 -8.97 -7.40
C ILE A 92 2.07 -8.24 -6.07
N VAL A 93 3.20 -7.89 -5.48
CA VAL A 93 3.24 -7.05 -4.27
C VAL A 93 3.66 -5.66 -4.68
N ILE A 94 2.92 -4.66 -4.19
CA ILE A 94 3.28 -3.25 -4.33
C ILE A 94 3.38 -2.64 -2.94
N THR A 95 4.52 -2.05 -2.68
CA THR A 95 4.79 -1.31 -1.46
C THR A 95 4.99 0.17 -1.81
N PRO A 96 4.51 1.09 -0.97
CA PRO A 96 4.87 2.51 -1.05
C PRO A 96 6.29 2.75 -0.50
N SER A 97 6.76 4.00 -0.51
CA SER A 97 8.14 4.38 -0.20
C SER A 97 8.69 3.95 1.17
N PHE A 98 7.83 3.68 2.15
CA PHE A 98 8.29 3.23 3.48
C PHE A 98 8.77 1.77 3.51
N ALA A 99 8.39 0.94 2.52
CA ALA A 99 8.69 -0.49 2.51
C ALA A 99 9.42 -0.90 1.24
N LYS A 100 10.49 -1.69 1.42
CA LYS A 100 11.24 -2.31 0.32
C LYS A 100 10.97 -3.80 0.28
N ILE A 101 10.84 -4.34 -0.93
CA ILE A 101 10.65 -5.76 -1.12
C ILE A 101 12.02 -6.40 -1.20
N TYR A 102 12.37 -7.22 -0.20
CA TYR A 102 13.59 -8.02 -0.26
C TYR A 102 13.41 -9.11 -1.32
N ARG A 103 14.18 -9.00 -2.40
CA ARG A 103 14.28 -10.03 -3.44
C ARG A 103 15.56 -10.79 -3.16
N THR A 104 15.46 -11.99 -2.59
CA THR A 104 16.59 -12.92 -2.72
C THR A 104 16.73 -13.17 -4.21
N GLN A 105 17.87 -12.82 -4.79
CA GLN A 105 18.16 -13.19 -6.16
C GLN A 105 18.23 -14.72 -6.18
N THR A 106 17.13 -15.38 -6.50
CA THR A 106 17.19 -16.76 -7.03
C THR A 106 17.66 -16.64 -8.47
N SER A 107 18.89 -16.18 -8.64
CA SER A 107 19.58 -16.06 -9.93
C SER A 107 20.98 -16.70 -9.88
N ASP A 108 21.37 -17.31 -8.76
CA ASP A 108 22.74 -17.83 -8.55
C ASP A 108 22.72 -19.13 -7.71
N LEU A 109 21.92 -20.13 -8.12
CA LEU A 109 22.01 -21.50 -7.58
C LEU A 109 22.00 -22.58 -8.68
N GLU A 110 22.54 -22.24 -9.85
CA GLU A 110 22.91 -23.23 -10.88
C GLU A 110 24.35 -22.94 -11.35
N GLU A 111 25.34 -23.35 -10.55
CA GLU A 111 26.69 -23.72 -11.00
C GLU A 111 27.11 -25.02 -10.32
#